data_AF-A0A4R9LWT8-F1
#
_entry.id   AF-A0A4R9LWT8-F1
#
_cell.length_a   1.000
_cell.length_b   1.000
_cell.length_c   1.000
_cell.angle_alpha   90.00
_cell.angle_beta   90.00
_cell.angle_gamma   90.00
#
_symmetry.space_group_name_H-M   'P 1'
#
loop_
_entity.id
_entity.type
_entity.pdbx_description
1 polymer ?
#
loop_
_entity_poly.entity_id
_entity_poly.type
_entity_poly.pdbx_seq_one_letter_code
_entity_poly.pdbx_strand_id
1 'polypeptide(L)'
;MRLFSFLFLFLLLLHCSGTPSSAPESYSFDRLNLAHYPEKIPPSIPRSFLPESAVFIDSSELRSGFANARESYLLLESTNTKEEIEKTLEARSAMGDWKLIQKDSEGSKTVYLFEGFLNKSMSVLVTDQGDKRYAKYFFKKQSSY
;
A
#
# COMPACT_ATOMS: atom_id res chain seq x y z
N MET A 1 25.43 -50.25 -7.36
CA MET A 1 25.73 -48.79 -7.33
C MET A 1 24.86 -47.93 -8.29
N ARG A 2 23.72 -48.41 -8.83
CA ARG A 2 22.85 -47.59 -9.72
C ARG A 2 21.62 -46.97 -9.03
N LEU A 3 21.20 -47.51 -7.88
CA LEU A 3 20.04 -47.01 -7.12
C LEU A 3 20.30 -45.67 -6.42
N PHE A 4 21.54 -45.45 -5.95
CA PHE A 4 21.93 -44.23 -5.21
C PHE A 4 21.94 -42.97 -6.11
N SER A 5 22.24 -43.13 -7.39
CA SER A 5 22.29 -41.99 -8.33
C SER A 5 20.91 -41.48 -8.73
N PHE A 6 19.88 -42.33 -8.73
CA PHE A 6 18.49 -41.91 -8.98
C PHE A 6 17.87 -41.22 -7.77
N LEU A 7 18.23 -41.66 -6.56
CA LEU A 7 17.75 -41.03 -5.31
C LEU A 7 18.27 -39.59 -5.17
N PHE A 8 19.52 -39.34 -5.58
CA PHE A 8 20.12 -38.00 -5.54
C PHE A 8 19.51 -37.04 -6.57
N LEU A 9 19.13 -37.55 -7.75
CA LEU A 9 18.44 -36.77 -8.77
C LEU A 9 17.00 -36.41 -8.35
N PHE A 10 16.32 -37.29 -7.62
CA PHE A 10 14.97 -37.06 -7.10
C PHE A 10 14.96 -36.03 -5.97
N LEU A 11 16.00 -36.00 -5.12
CA LEU A 11 16.17 -34.99 -4.06
C LEU A 11 16.48 -33.58 -4.59
N LEU A 12 17.13 -33.47 -5.76
CA LEU A 12 17.37 -32.19 -6.43
C LEU A 12 16.08 -31.58 -7.01
N LEU A 13 15.14 -32.40 -7.46
CA LEU A 13 13.84 -31.95 -7.98
C LEU A 13 12.87 -31.48 -6.88
N LEU A 14 13.06 -31.92 -5.63
CA LEU A 14 12.26 -31.51 -4.48
C LEU A 14 12.66 -30.15 -3.88
N HIS A 15 13.80 -29.57 -4.28
CA HIS A 15 14.26 -28.26 -3.81
C HIS A 15 13.75 -27.07 -4.65
N CYS A 16 12.87 -27.32 -5.62
CA CYS A 16 12.17 -26.25 -6.32
C CYS A 16 10.91 -25.82 -5.54
N SER A 17 11.08 -25.44 -4.28
CA SER A 17 10.08 -24.62 -3.60
C SER A 17 10.28 -23.20 -4.11
N GLY A 18 9.63 -22.87 -5.22
CA GLY A 18 9.56 -21.50 -5.72
C GLY A 18 8.96 -20.62 -4.63
N THR A 19 9.80 -19.93 -3.86
CA THR A 19 9.36 -18.79 -3.06
C THR A 19 8.69 -17.82 -4.02
N PRO A 20 7.44 -17.37 -3.75
CA PRO A 20 6.81 -16.36 -4.59
C PRO A 20 7.79 -15.19 -4.68
N SER A 21 8.28 -14.93 -5.89
CA SER A 21 9.23 -13.86 -6.12
C SER A 21 8.47 -12.56 -5.91
N SER A 22 8.79 -11.83 -4.84
CA SER A 22 8.34 -10.45 -4.64
C SER A 22 9.07 -9.49 -5.59
N ALA A 23 9.26 -9.91 -6.84
CA ALA A 23 9.89 -9.09 -7.86
C ALA A 23 8.97 -7.89 -8.14
N PRO A 24 9.52 -6.67 -8.16
CA PRO A 24 8.74 -5.49 -8.52
C PRO A 24 8.26 -5.60 -9.97
N GLU A 25 6.97 -5.43 -10.19
CA GLU A 25 6.35 -5.40 -11.51
C GLU A 25 5.64 -4.07 -11.71
N SER A 26 5.78 -3.47 -12.90
CA SER A 26 5.09 -2.22 -13.23
C SER A 26 4.55 -2.21 -14.65
N TYR A 27 3.32 -1.71 -14.78
CA TYR A 27 2.59 -1.60 -16.03
C TYR A 27 2.13 -0.16 -16.22
N SER A 28 2.40 0.42 -17.38
CA SER A 28 2.01 1.79 -17.73
C SER A 28 1.11 1.80 -18.96
N PHE A 29 -0.05 2.43 -18.82
CA PHE A 29 -1.05 2.58 -19.87
C PHE A 29 -1.48 4.05 -19.95
N ASP A 30 -0.95 4.79 -20.93
CA ASP A 30 -1.19 6.22 -21.11
C ASP A 30 -0.95 7.02 -19.81
N ARG A 31 -2.02 7.35 -19.07
CA ARG A 31 -1.99 8.12 -17.82
C ARG A 31 -2.13 7.29 -16.55
N LEU A 32 -2.23 5.97 -16.68
CA LEU A 32 -2.38 5.03 -15.58
C LEU A 32 -1.08 4.24 -15.39
N ASN A 33 -0.53 4.29 -14.20
CA ASN A 33 0.53 3.40 -13.76
C ASN A 33 -0.02 2.43 -12.72
N LEU A 34 0.33 1.16 -12.86
CA LEU A 34 0.06 0.08 -11.92
C LEU A 34 1.41 -0.52 -11.51
N ALA A 35 1.55 -0.88 -10.24
CA ALA A 35 2.73 -1.60 -9.80
C ALA A 35 2.40 -2.59 -8.68
N HIS A 36 3.01 -3.77 -8.76
CA HIS A 36 3.02 -4.81 -7.74
C HIS A 36 4.41 -4.82 -7.09
N TYR A 37 4.46 -4.90 -5.77
CA TYR A 37 5.65 -4.64 -4.95
C TYR A 37 6.42 -3.37 -5.37
N PRO A 38 5.77 -2.20 -5.39
CA PRO A 38 6.37 -1.00 -5.95
C PRO A 38 7.59 -0.52 -5.16
N GLU A 39 8.66 -0.17 -5.86
CA GLU A 39 9.84 0.48 -5.25
C GLU A 39 9.55 1.90 -4.77
N LYS A 40 8.52 2.55 -5.34
CA LYS A 40 8.14 3.93 -5.06
C LYS A 40 6.63 4.03 -4.88
N ILE A 41 6.20 4.72 -3.83
CA ILE A 41 4.79 5.03 -3.63
C ILE A 41 4.31 6.15 -4.57
N PRO A 42 3.01 6.25 -4.85
CA PRO A 42 2.44 7.41 -5.52
C PRO A 42 2.74 8.71 -4.74
N PRO A 43 3.29 9.75 -5.39
CA PRO A 43 3.75 10.98 -4.71
C PRO A 43 2.59 11.81 -4.12
N SER A 44 1.36 11.53 -4.54
CA SER A 44 0.13 12.12 -4.02
C SER A 44 -0.23 11.65 -2.61
N ILE A 45 0.25 10.47 -2.21
CA ILE A 45 0.07 9.90 -0.87
C ILE A 45 1.27 10.33 -0.02
N PRO A 46 1.09 11.18 0.99
CA PRO A 46 2.22 11.71 1.75
C PRO A 46 2.88 10.60 2.58
N ARG A 47 4.20 10.47 2.50
CA ARG A 47 4.98 9.47 3.25
C ARG A 47 4.77 9.53 4.75
N SER A 48 4.49 10.70 5.30
CA SER A 48 4.23 10.91 6.72
C SER A 48 2.90 10.32 7.21
N PHE A 49 2.03 9.85 6.32
CA PHE A 49 0.84 9.07 6.66
C PHE A 49 1.11 7.56 6.71
N LEU A 50 2.30 7.11 6.32
CA LEU A 50 2.64 5.70 6.26
C LEU A 50 3.28 5.23 7.57
N PRO A 51 3.01 3.99 8.01
CA PRO A 51 3.75 3.40 9.11
C PRO A 51 5.23 3.22 8.75
N GLU A 52 6.09 3.24 9.76
CA GLU A 52 7.55 3.15 9.58
C GLU A 52 7.97 1.78 9.02
N SER A 53 7.35 0.69 9.47
CA SER A 53 7.63 -0.67 8.99
C SER A 53 6.57 -1.14 7.97
N ALA A 54 6.60 -0.56 6.77
CA ALA A 54 5.68 -0.90 5.69
C ALA A 54 6.36 -1.71 4.57
N VAL A 55 5.69 -2.79 4.14
CA VAL A 55 5.95 -3.47 2.87
C VAL A 55 4.86 -3.05 1.89
N PHE A 56 5.23 -2.43 0.77
CA PHE A 56 4.28 -2.02 -0.27
C PHE A 56 3.89 -3.21 -1.12
N ILE A 57 2.59 -3.44 -1.29
CA ILE A 57 2.05 -4.60 -2.03
C ILE A 57 1.58 -4.16 -3.41
N ASP A 58 0.68 -3.19 -3.48
CA ASP A 58 0.12 -2.71 -4.74
C ASP A 58 0.05 -1.20 -4.74
N SER A 59 0.22 -0.61 -5.92
CA SER A 59 -0.08 0.80 -6.11
C SER A 59 -0.67 1.08 -7.48
N SER A 60 -1.45 2.15 -7.57
CA SER A 60 -1.83 2.74 -8.83
C SER A 60 -1.76 4.26 -8.79
N GLU A 61 -1.50 4.87 -9.93
CA GLU A 61 -1.51 6.32 -10.11
C GLU A 61 -2.18 6.66 -11.44
N LEU A 62 -3.31 7.35 -11.38
CA LEU A 62 -3.97 7.95 -12.54
C LEU A 62 -3.65 9.44 -12.58
N ARG A 63 -3.17 9.95 -13.72
CA ARG A 63 -2.65 11.32 -13.86
C ARG A 63 -3.48 12.15 -14.84
N SER A 64 -3.52 13.47 -14.65
CA SER A 64 -3.91 14.45 -15.68
C SER A 64 -2.64 15.04 -16.30
N GLY A 65 -2.16 14.38 -17.36
CA GLY A 65 -0.90 14.72 -18.01
C GLY A 65 0.34 14.23 -17.23
N PHE A 66 1.46 14.93 -17.40
CA PHE A 66 2.78 14.46 -16.95
C PHE A 66 3.12 14.73 -15.48
N ALA A 67 2.31 15.48 -14.73
CA ALA A 67 2.68 15.94 -13.38
C ALA A 67 1.61 15.71 -12.31
N ASN A 68 0.33 15.78 -12.66
CA ASN A 68 -0.75 15.89 -11.67
C ASN A 68 -1.45 14.56 -11.44
N ALA A 69 -1.30 13.96 -10.26
CA ALA A 69 -2.12 12.82 -9.86
C ALA A 69 -3.60 13.27 -9.71
N ARG A 70 -4.51 12.54 -10.36
CA ARG A 70 -5.97 12.64 -10.17
C ARG A 70 -6.43 11.68 -9.09
N GLU A 71 -5.98 10.43 -9.19
CA GLU A 71 -6.32 9.37 -8.26
C GLU A 71 -5.09 8.52 -8.01
N SER A 72 -4.95 8.02 -6.79
CA SER A 72 -3.86 7.11 -6.45
C SER A 72 -4.30 6.12 -5.40
N TYR A 73 -3.79 4.91 -5.50
CA TYR A 73 -4.02 3.83 -4.57
C TYR A 73 -2.68 3.31 -4.06
N LEU A 74 -2.64 2.94 -2.78
CA LEU A 74 -1.52 2.22 -2.19
C LEU A 74 -2.07 1.20 -1.19
N LEU A 75 -1.72 -0.06 -1.39
CA LEU A 75 -1.87 -1.13 -0.41
C LEU A 75 -0.51 -1.41 0.20
N LEU A 76 -0.46 -1.38 1.53
CA LEU A 76 0.71 -1.82 2.27
C LEU A 76 0.34 -2.78 3.38
N GLU A 77 1.31 -3.60 3.74
CA GLU A 77 1.33 -4.45 4.92
C GLU A 77 2.29 -3.86 5.94
N SER A 78 1.95 -3.92 7.21
CA SER A 78 2.79 -3.47 8.31
C SER A 78 2.74 -4.43 9.49
N THR A 79 3.86 -4.51 10.20
CA THR A 79 3.97 -5.20 11.49
C THR A 79 3.60 -4.30 12.67
N ASN A 80 3.41 -3.00 12.45
CA ASN A 80 2.92 -2.09 13.47
C ASN A 80 1.54 -2.53 13.96
N THR A 81 1.24 -2.23 15.23
CA THR A 81 -0.11 -2.46 15.76
C THR A 81 -1.12 -1.55 15.07
N LYS A 82 -2.40 -1.92 15.13
CA LYS A 82 -3.47 -1.06 14.60
C LYS A 82 -3.41 0.32 15.24
N GLU A 83 -3.21 0.37 16.55
CA GLU A 83 -3.14 1.60 17.35
C GLU A 83 -1.94 2.49 16.95
N GLU A 84 -0.80 1.90 16.61
CA GLU A 84 0.38 2.64 16.13
C GLU A 84 0.11 3.28 14.77
N ILE A 85 -0.51 2.54 13.85
CA ILE A 85 -0.89 3.07 12.53
C ILE A 85 -1.90 4.21 12.71
N GLU A 86 -2.94 4.01 13.52
CA GLU A 86 -3.95 5.04 13.83
C GLU A 86 -3.32 6.30 14.42
N LYS A 87 -2.39 6.14 15.38
CA LYS A 87 -1.66 7.25 15.99
C LYS A 87 -0.86 8.04 14.95
N THR A 88 -0.22 7.37 14.00
CA THR A 88 0.51 8.05 12.90
C THR A 88 -0.43 8.89 12.04
N LEU A 89 -1.58 8.34 11.66
CA LEU A 89 -2.59 9.04 10.85
C LEU A 89 -3.12 10.29 11.57
N GLU A 90 -3.44 10.16 12.85
CA GLU A 90 -4.00 11.24 13.68
C GLU A 90 -2.96 12.32 14.00
N ALA A 91 -1.72 11.92 14.33
CA ALA A 91 -0.62 12.85 14.56
C ALA A 91 -0.33 13.68 13.30
N ARG A 92 -0.36 13.04 12.11
CA ARG A 92 -0.15 13.78 10.87
C ARG A 92 -1.31 14.72 10.55
N SER A 93 -2.55 14.34 10.87
CA SER A 93 -3.68 15.25 10.71
C SER A 93 -3.58 16.49 11.61
N ALA A 94 -3.07 16.33 12.84
CA ALA A 94 -2.85 17.43 13.77
C ALA A 94 -1.84 18.49 13.27
N MET A 95 -1.03 18.17 12.25
CA MET A 95 -0.10 19.12 11.62
C MET A 95 -0.80 20.12 10.68
N GLY A 96 -2.09 19.95 10.37
CA GLY A 96 -2.92 20.95 9.68
C GLY A 96 -2.98 20.86 8.14
N ASP A 97 -2.08 20.12 7.49
CA ASP A 97 -2.08 19.95 6.03
C ASP A 97 -3.24 19.07 5.51
N TRP A 98 -3.76 18.21 6.39
CA TRP A 98 -4.78 17.21 6.11
C TRP A 98 -5.74 17.13 7.30
N LYS A 99 -6.93 17.67 7.14
CA LYS A 99 -7.96 17.70 8.17
C LYS A 99 -8.68 16.35 8.24
N LEU A 100 -8.73 15.72 9.40
CA LEU A 100 -9.58 14.56 9.66
C LEU A 100 -11.06 15.01 9.63
N ILE A 101 -11.84 14.40 8.74
CA ILE A 101 -13.27 14.69 8.56
C ILE A 101 -14.11 13.61 9.25
N GLN A 102 -13.70 12.34 9.13
CA GLN A 102 -14.44 11.21 9.66
C GLN A 102 -13.49 10.09 10.06
N LYS A 103 -13.80 9.44 11.18
CA LYS A 103 -13.17 8.21 11.66
C LYS A 103 -14.28 7.26 12.09
N ASP A 104 -14.37 6.12 11.43
CA ASP A 104 -15.29 5.03 11.81
C ASP A 104 -14.48 3.79 12.15
N SER A 105 -14.73 3.21 13.32
CA SER A 105 -14.05 2.01 13.79
C SER A 105 -15.06 0.91 14.09
N GLU A 106 -14.85 -0.26 13.48
CA GLU A 106 -15.68 -1.44 13.66
C GLU A 106 -14.79 -2.68 13.78
N GLY A 107 -14.65 -3.18 15.00
CA GLY A 107 -13.83 -4.36 15.31
C GLY A 107 -12.40 -4.23 14.78
N SER A 108 -12.04 -5.12 13.85
CA SER A 108 -10.71 -5.17 13.25
C SER A 108 -10.46 -4.10 12.17
N LYS A 109 -11.42 -3.25 11.85
CA LYS A 109 -11.31 -2.25 10.80
C LYS A 109 -11.45 -0.83 11.34
N THR A 110 -10.70 0.09 10.76
CA THR A 110 -10.90 1.53 10.96
C THR A 110 -10.78 2.24 9.63
N VAL A 111 -11.74 3.11 9.32
CA VAL A 111 -11.76 3.96 8.14
C VAL A 111 -11.54 5.40 8.56
N TYR A 112 -10.59 6.05 7.92
CA TYR A 112 -10.34 7.48 8.03
C TYR A 112 -10.70 8.18 6.72
N LEU A 113 -11.26 9.38 6.82
CA LEU A 113 -11.44 10.31 5.71
C LEU A 113 -10.76 11.63 6.06
N PHE A 114 -9.83 12.04 5.20
CA PHE A 114 -9.10 13.29 5.29
C PHE A 114 -9.45 14.22 4.13
N GLU A 115 -9.50 15.51 4.42
CA GLU A 115 -9.58 16.60 3.46
C GLU A 115 -8.25 17.36 3.46
N GLY A 116 -7.68 17.58 2.28
CA GLY A 116 -6.49 18.38 2.07
C GLY A 116 -6.79 19.60 1.19
N PHE A 117 -5.86 20.55 1.17
CA PHE A 117 -5.97 21.75 0.33
C PHE A 117 -6.16 21.42 -1.16
N LEU A 118 -6.80 22.35 -1.90
CA LEU A 118 -7.02 22.26 -3.34
C LEU A 118 -7.87 21.05 -3.75
N ASN A 119 -8.98 20.83 -3.04
CA ASN A 119 -9.97 19.79 -3.30
C ASN A 119 -9.36 18.38 -3.35
N LYS A 120 -8.39 18.13 -2.46
CA LYS A 120 -7.79 16.82 -2.27
C LYS A 120 -8.53 16.09 -1.15
N SER A 121 -8.78 14.81 -1.35
CA SER A 121 -9.25 13.93 -0.30
C SER A 121 -8.40 12.68 -0.25
N MET A 122 -8.31 12.09 0.93
CA MET A 122 -7.64 10.82 1.15
C MET A 122 -8.46 9.97 2.10
N SER A 123 -8.78 8.74 1.71
CA SER A 123 -9.31 7.75 2.63
C SER A 123 -8.24 6.72 2.98
N VAL A 124 -8.25 6.26 4.23
CA VAL A 124 -7.35 5.22 4.71
C VAL A 124 -8.17 4.16 5.42
N LEU A 125 -8.16 2.93 4.91
CA LEU A 125 -8.73 1.76 5.59
C LEU A 125 -7.59 0.98 6.24
N VAL A 126 -7.60 0.92 7.56
CA VAL A 126 -6.72 0.06 8.37
C VAL A 126 -7.49 -1.20 8.72
N THR A 127 -6.90 -2.37 8.44
CA THR A 127 -7.47 -3.68 8.77
C THR A 127 -6.46 -4.48 9.56
N ASP A 128 -6.90 -5.02 10.70
CA ASP A 128 -6.17 -5.93 11.54
C ASP A 128 -6.50 -7.39 11.17
N GLN A 129 -5.47 -8.18 10.85
CA GLN A 129 -5.57 -9.61 10.56
C GLN A 129 -4.71 -10.45 11.53
N GLY A 130 -4.51 -9.99 12.76
CA GLY A 130 -3.78 -10.73 13.79
C GLY A 130 -2.28 -10.47 13.73
N ASP A 131 -1.55 -11.21 12.90
CA ASP A 131 -0.09 -11.08 12.80
C ASP A 131 0.34 -9.88 11.93
N LYS A 132 -0.55 -9.44 11.04
CA LYS A 132 -0.28 -8.40 10.04
C LYS A 132 -1.41 -7.38 9.99
N ARG A 133 -1.05 -6.12 9.76
CA ARG A 133 -2.02 -5.03 9.51
C ARG A 133 -1.88 -4.61 8.06
N TYR A 134 -3.02 -4.37 7.42
CA TYR A 134 -3.09 -3.82 6.08
C TYR A 134 -3.61 -2.40 6.15
N ALA A 135 -2.96 -1.49 5.42
CA ALA A 135 -3.46 -0.14 5.23
C ALA A 135 -3.66 0.12 3.74
N LYS A 136 -4.87 0.53 3.38
CA LYS A 136 -5.27 0.89 2.01
C LYS A 136 -5.50 2.39 1.96
N TYR A 137 -4.69 3.07 1.18
CA TYR A 137 -4.78 4.50 0.95
C TYR A 137 -5.42 4.74 -0.41
N PHE A 138 -6.42 5.62 -0.45
CA PHE A 138 -7.00 6.11 -1.68
C PHE A 138 -6.96 7.64 -1.67
N PHE A 139 -6.17 8.21 -2.58
CA PHE A 139 -6.08 9.63 -2.81
C PHE A 139 -6.95 10.03 -4.00
N LYS A 140 -7.63 11.16 -3.89
CA LYS A 140 -8.33 11.79 -5.01
C LYS A 140 -8.13 13.29 -5.00
N LYS A 141 -7.84 13.86 -6.16
CA LYS A 141 -7.93 15.30 -6.41
C LYS A 141 -9.14 15.55 -7.31
N GLN A 142 -10.15 16.23 -6.77
CA GLN A 142 -11.26 16.68 -7.61
C GLN A 142 -10.75 17.75 -8.56
N SER A 143 -11.02 17.56 -9.85
CA SER A 143 -10.84 18.61 -10.85
C SER A 143 -12.17 19.33 -10.98
N SER A 144 -12.18 20.63 -10.73
CA SER A 144 -13.24 21.52 -11.17
C SER A 144 -13.11 21.66 -12.68
N TYR A 145 -13.75 20.77 -13.44
CA TYR A 145 -14.03 20.97 -14.87
C TYR A 145 -15.49 21.37 -15.00
#